data_AF-A0AAV5Y1V7-F1
#
_entry.id   AF-A0AAV5Y1V7-F1
#
_cell.length_a   1.000
_cell.length_b   1.000
_cell.length_c   1.000
_cell.angle_alpha   90.00
_cell.angle_beta   90.00
_cell.angle_gamma   90.00
#
_symmetry.space_group_name_H-M   'P 1'
#
loop_
_entity.id
_entity.type
_entity.pdbx_description
1 polymer ?
#
loop_
_entity_poly.entity_id
_entity_poly.type
_entity_poly.pdbx_seq_one_letter_code
_entity_poly.pdbx_strand_id
1 'polypeptide(L)'
;MMKRVLSVGLLAVVVGLVPSTGQAPVQTINALAPIELLLDGSQELVGVAVTFDATAYVSDAGAGVVYKISPTGVVTIAVSGLQRPAGLALDLTGRLLITEEGGGRILRLEATGALTVLATGLRSPRWLAVNLDGSLYISHHGPPPDGLDPTEGREILRLVPGKSPTVVATGLSRLE
;
A
#
# COMPACT_ATOMS: atom_id res chain seq x y z
N MET A 1 50.03 59.85 24.42
CA MET A 1 49.35 58.54 24.56
C MET A 1 49.05 58.00 23.17
N MET A 2 50.00 57.29 22.55
CA MET A 2 49.85 56.59 21.27
C MET A 2 49.74 55.09 21.56
N LYS A 3 48.66 54.44 21.11
CA LYS A 3 48.50 52.98 21.19
C LYS A 3 48.45 52.39 19.78
N ARG A 4 49.17 51.27 19.67
CA ARG A 4 49.58 50.51 18.49
C ARG A 4 48.39 49.87 17.77
N VAL A 5 48.46 49.77 16.44
CA VAL A 5 47.63 48.85 15.65
C VAL A 5 48.50 47.62 15.34
N LEU A 6 48.08 46.45 15.83
CA LEU A 6 48.60 45.15 15.39
C LEU A 6 47.73 44.66 14.23
N SER A 7 48.36 44.37 13.09
CA SER A 7 47.72 43.64 11.99
C SER A 7 47.63 42.15 12.35
N VAL A 8 46.42 41.60 12.38
CA VAL A 8 46.18 40.15 12.48
C VAL A 8 45.95 39.62 11.06
N GLY A 9 46.81 38.72 10.61
CA GLY A 9 46.69 38.06 9.31
C GLY A 9 45.49 37.10 9.29
N LEU A 10 44.64 37.21 8.27
CA LEU A 10 43.51 36.33 8.02
C LEU A 10 44.01 34.99 7.47
N LEU A 11 43.86 33.91 8.23
CA LEU A 11 44.10 32.53 7.77
C LEU A 11 42.88 32.09 6.93
N ALA A 12 43.02 32.03 5.61
CA ALA A 12 41.99 31.49 4.74
C ALA A 12 42.01 29.95 4.80
N VAL A 13 41.00 29.33 5.39
CA VAL A 13 40.74 27.89 5.25
C VAL A 13 40.07 27.67 3.90
N VAL A 14 40.79 27.07 2.96
CA VAL A 14 40.21 26.61 1.69
C VAL A 14 39.49 25.29 1.97
N VAL A 15 38.16 25.34 2.09
CA VAL A 15 37.33 24.13 2.08
C VAL A 15 37.26 23.64 0.64
N GLY A 16 37.97 22.55 0.34
CA GLY A 16 37.87 21.88 -0.95
C GLY A 16 36.47 21.30 -1.13
N LEU A 17 35.67 21.92 -2.00
CA LEU A 17 34.42 21.35 -2.47
C LEU A 17 34.77 20.15 -3.36
N VAL A 18 34.57 18.93 -2.86
CA VAL A 18 34.66 17.74 -3.72
C VAL A 18 33.33 17.65 -4.46
N PRO A 19 33.26 17.84 -5.80
CA PRO A 19 32.03 17.59 -6.52
C PRO A 19 31.75 16.08 -6.45
N SER A 20 30.65 15.71 -5.79
CA SER A 20 30.15 14.33 -5.83
C SER A 20 29.54 14.06 -7.20
N THR A 21 30.36 13.72 -8.20
CA THR A 21 29.85 13.27 -9.50
C THR A 21 29.48 11.81 -9.42
N GLY A 22 28.27 11.55 -8.95
CA GLY A 22 27.69 10.22 -8.87
C GLY A 22 26.18 10.29 -8.68
N GLN A 23 25.45 10.94 -9.60
CA GLN A 23 24.03 10.60 -9.74
C GLN A 23 23.97 9.15 -10.20
N ALA A 24 23.32 8.30 -9.38
CA ALA A 24 22.95 6.96 -9.82
C ALA A 24 22.23 7.07 -11.17
N PRO A 25 22.47 6.14 -12.12
CA PRO A 25 21.79 6.18 -13.40
C PRO A 25 20.28 6.26 -13.15
N VAL A 26 19.66 7.36 -13.58
CA VAL A 26 18.21 7.49 -13.56
C VAL A 26 17.69 6.40 -14.50
N GLN A 27 17.14 5.32 -13.93
CA GLN A 27 16.43 4.34 -14.73
C GLN A 27 15.30 5.08 -15.43
N THR A 28 15.41 5.23 -16.74
CA THR A 28 14.36 5.82 -17.55
C THR A 28 13.19 4.86 -17.53
N ILE A 29 12.13 5.21 -16.82
CA ILE A 29 10.86 4.52 -16.94
C ILE A 29 10.34 4.88 -18.34
N ASN A 30 10.37 3.93 -19.27
CA ASN A 30 9.74 4.07 -20.58
C ASN A 30 8.23 3.98 -20.40
N ALA A 31 7.62 5.08 -19.95
CA ALA A 31 6.18 5.18 -19.86
C ALA A 31 5.59 5.38 -21.27
N LEU A 32 4.49 4.70 -21.57
CA LEU A 32 3.75 4.87 -22.83
C LEU A 32 3.01 6.22 -22.90
N ALA A 33 2.97 6.95 -21.79
CA ALA A 33 2.37 8.27 -21.60
C ALA A 33 3.20 9.08 -20.58
N PRO A 34 3.03 10.41 -20.50
CA PRO A 34 3.66 11.21 -19.46
C PRO A 34 3.37 10.67 -18.06
N ILE A 35 4.37 10.73 -17.18
CA ILE A 35 4.21 10.39 -15.75
C ILE A 35 3.61 11.60 -15.04
N GLU A 36 2.50 11.40 -14.34
CA GLU A 36 1.81 12.43 -13.57
C GLU A 36 1.77 12.03 -12.08
N LEU A 37 2.07 12.99 -11.19
CA LEU A 37 1.89 12.82 -9.75
C LEU A 37 0.45 13.20 -9.39
N LEU A 38 -0.38 12.19 -9.16
CA LEU A 38 -1.81 12.39 -8.86
C LEU A 38 -2.12 12.47 -7.37
N LEU A 39 -1.29 11.87 -6.53
CA LEU A 39 -1.48 11.79 -5.08
C LEU A 39 -0.17 12.10 -4.37
N ASP A 40 -0.18 13.11 -3.52
CA ASP A 40 0.95 13.53 -2.68
C ASP A 40 0.50 13.63 -1.21
N GLY A 41 1.44 13.51 -0.28
CA GLY A 41 1.17 13.56 1.17
C GLY A 41 0.53 12.30 1.77
N SER A 42 0.55 11.18 1.04
CA SER A 42 0.15 9.86 1.55
C SER A 42 1.09 9.36 2.66
N GLN A 43 0.56 8.54 3.58
CA GLN A 43 1.34 7.97 4.68
C GLN A 43 1.98 6.63 4.29
N GLU A 44 1.18 5.67 3.79
CA GLU A 44 1.67 4.33 3.42
C GLU A 44 0.78 3.77 2.29
N LEU A 45 1.08 4.10 1.02
CA LEU A 45 0.33 3.55 -0.12
C LEU A 45 0.68 2.08 -0.35
N VAL A 46 -0.33 1.21 -0.39
CA VAL A 46 -0.12 -0.25 -0.46
C VAL A 46 -0.76 -0.89 -1.69
N GLY A 47 -2.06 -0.69 -1.88
CA GLY A 47 -2.85 -1.39 -2.89
C GLY A 47 -3.45 -0.44 -3.91
N VAL A 48 -3.60 -0.91 -5.14
CA VAL A 48 -4.28 -0.20 -6.23
C VAL A 48 -5.26 -1.13 -6.94
N ALA A 49 -6.43 -0.61 -7.31
CA ALA A 49 -7.38 -1.29 -8.19
C ALA A 49 -7.94 -0.29 -9.21
N VAL A 50 -8.06 -0.70 -10.47
CA VAL A 50 -8.56 0.17 -11.55
C VAL A 50 -9.82 -0.46 -12.14
N THR A 51 -10.88 0.34 -12.21
CA THR A 51 -12.17 -0.07 -12.80
C THR A 51 -12.17 0.10 -14.32
N PHE A 52 -13.16 -0.50 -14.99
CA PHE A 52 -13.32 -0.38 -16.45
C PHE A 52 -13.59 1.05 -16.92
N ASP A 53 -14.10 1.94 -16.06
CA ASP A 53 -14.30 3.35 -16.38
C ASP A 53 -13.04 4.20 -16.18
N ALA A 54 -11.89 3.56 -15.92
CA ALA A 54 -10.59 4.16 -15.60
C ALA A 54 -10.52 4.92 -14.27
N THR A 55 -11.51 4.79 -13.38
CA THR A 55 -11.35 5.20 -11.98
C THR A 55 -10.36 4.26 -11.28
N ALA A 56 -9.35 4.82 -10.62
CA ALA A 56 -8.44 4.10 -9.74
C ALA A 56 -8.83 4.26 -8.27
N TYR A 57 -8.63 3.22 -7.48
CA TYR A 57 -8.69 3.25 -6.03
C TYR A 57 -7.31 2.93 -5.49
N VAL A 58 -6.87 3.67 -4.45
CA VAL A 58 -5.56 3.48 -3.83
C VAL A 58 -5.74 3.43 -2.31
N SER A 59 -5.24 2.37 -1.67
CA SER A 59 -5.28 2.26 -0.21
C SER A 59 -4.08 2.95 0.41
N ASP A 60 -4.33 3.67 1.49
CA ASP A 60 -3.31 4.24 2.36
C ASP A 60 -3.45 3.62 3.76
N ALA A 61 -2.56 2.67 4.04
CA ALA A 61 -2.58 1.88 5.28
C ALA A 61 -2.33 2.76 6.51
N GLY A 62 -1.43 3.74 6.39
CA GLY A 62 -1.04 4.63 7.48
C GLY A 62 -2.12 5.67 7.78
N ALA A 63 -2.81 6.16 6.74
CA ALA A 63 -3.89 7.12 6.89
C ALA A 63 -5.25 6.48 7.20
N GLY A 64 -5.42 5.16 7.02
CA GLY A 64 -6.68 4.46 7.27
C GLY A 64 -7.78 4.82 6.26
N VAL A 65 -7.39 5.10 5.00
CA VAL A 65 -8.30 5.53 3.94
C VAL A 65 -8.10 4.74 2.64
N VAL A 66 -9.11 4.79 1.78
CA VAL A 66 -8.99 4.46 0.36
C VAL A 66 -9.33 5.71 -0.44
N TYR A 67 -8.37 6.17 -1.24
CA TYR A 67 -8.54 7.23 -2.21
C TYR A 67 -9.26 6.71 -3.45
N LYS A 68 -10.02 7.59 -4.10
CA LYS A 68 -10.59 7.41 -5.44
C LYS A 68 -10.04 8.49 -6.35
N ILE A 69 -9.48 8.07 -7.46
CA ILE A 69 -8.88 8.92 -8.48
C ILE A 69 -9.73 8.76 -9.74
N SER A 70 -10.38 9.83 -10.17
CA SER A 70 -11.14 9.83 -11.42
C SER A 70 -10.22 9.69 -12.65
N PRO A 71 -10.75 9.34 -13.83
CA PRO A 71 -9.97 9.29 -15.07
C PRO A 71 -9.29 10.62 -15.45
N THR A 72 -9.79 11.74 -14.92
CA THR A 72 -9.22 13.08 -15.13
C THR A 72 -8.28 13.52 -14.00
N GLY A 73 -7.85 12.59 -13.13
CA GLY A 73 -6.87 12.86 -12.07
C GLY A 73 -7.43 13.46 -10.78
N VAL A 74 -8.74 13.75 -10.70
CA VAL A 74 -9.34 14.28 -9.46
C VAL A 74 -9.31 13.22 -8.35
N VAL A 75 -8.67 13.55 -7.22
CA VAL A 75 -8.56 12.70 -6.04
C VAL A 75 -9.62 13.05 -4.99
N THR A 76 -10.28 12.03 -4.46
CA THR A 76 -11.24 12.12 -3.35
C THR A 76 -11.03 10.95 -2.38
N ILE A 77 -11.63 11.00 -1.20
CA ILE A 77 -11.67 9.86 -0.27
C ILE A 77 -12.93 9.06 -0.55
N ALA A 78 -12.78 7.78 -0.93
CA ALA A 78 -13.90 6.86 -1.10
C ALA A 78 -14.32 6.20 0.21
N VAL A 79 -13.34 5.85 1.05
CA VAL A 79 -13.57 5.20 2.34
C VAL A 79 -12.57 5.75 3.36
N SER A 80 -13.02 5.94 4.60
CA SER A 80 -12.19 6.37 5.72
C SER A 80 -12.53 5.59 6.98
N GLY A 81 -11.71 5.75 8.02
CA GLY A 81 -11.91 5.06 9.30
C GLY A 81 -11.55 3.58 9.27
N LEU A 82 -10.69 3.19 8.33
CA LEU A 82 -10.23 1.82 8.19
C LEU A 82 -8.99 1.57 9.06
N GLN A 83 -8.82 0.33 9.50
CA GLN A 83 -7.65 -0.10 10.27
C GLN A 83 -6.61 -0.76 9.35
N ARG A 84 -5.63 0.03 8.88
CA ARG A 84 -4.58 -0.42 7.93
C ARG A 84 -5.17 -1.13 6.68
N PRO A 85 -5.91 -0.42 5.81
CA PRO A 85 -6.34 -1.00 4.54
C PRO A 85 -5.13 -1.37 3.68
N ALA A 86 -5.13 -2.57 3.10
CA ALA A 86 -4.01 -3.10 2.33
C ALA A 86 -4.44 -3.40 0.89
N GLY A 87 -4.70 -4.66 0.53
CA GLY A 87 -5.06 -5.07 -0.81
C GLY A 87 -6.44 -4.58 -1.25
N LEU A 88 -6.53 -4.22 -2.52
CA LEU A 88 -7.75 -3.82 -3.21
C LEU A 88 -7.99 -4.73 -4.40
N ALA A 89 -9.25 -5.07 -4.69
CA ALA A 89 -9.65 -5.67 -5.95
C ALA A 89 -11.08 -5.27 -6.31
N LEU A 90 -11.55 -5.69 -7.48
CA LEU A 90 -12.93 -5.48 -7.91
C LEU A 90 -13.65 -6.82 -7.96
N ASP A 91 -14.88 -6.86 -7.44
CA ASP A 91 -15.76 -7.99 -7.68
C ASP A 91 -16.23 -8.04 -9.14
N LEU A 92 -16.92 -9.12 -9.53
CA LEU A 92 -17.40 -9.31 -10.90
C LEU A 92 -18.42 -8.26 -11.36
N THR A 93 -18.93 -7.43 -10.45
CA THR A 93 -19.83 -6.31 -10.73
C THR A 93 -19.13 -4.95 -10.71
N GLY A 94 -17.81 -4.93 -10.51
CA GLY A 94 -17.01 -3.70 -10.45
C GLY A 94 -17.03 -2.99 -9.10
N ARG A 95 -17.56 -3.62 -8.03
CA ARG A 95 -17.51 -3.04 -6.68
C ARG A 95 -16.16 -3.29 -6.05
N LEU A 96 -15.69 -2.31 -5.29
CA LEU A 96 -14.41 -2.39 -4.59
C LEU A 96 -14.47 -3.36 -3.42
N LEU A 97 -13.55 -4.31 -3.42
CA LEU A 97 -13.22 -5.16 -2.28
C LEU A 97 -11.96 -4.63 -1.61
N ILE A 98 -11.97 -4.60 -0.28
CA ILE A 98 -10.91 -4.03 0.54
C ILE A 98 -10.49 -5.07 1.56
N THR A 99 -9.20 -5.38 1.59
CA THR A 99 -8.59 -6.05 2.73
C THR A 99 -8.28 -5.02 3.80
N GLU A 100 -8.84 -5.18 4.99
CA GLU A 100 -8.47 -4.37 6.16
C GLU A 100 -7.56 -5.20 7.08
N GLU A 101 -6.24 -4.96 6.98
CA GLU A 101 -5.22 -5.78 7.63
C GLU A 101 -5.33 -5.70 9.15
N GLY A 102 -5.40 -4.48 9.69
CA GLY A 102 -5.46 -4.24 11.14
C GLY A 102 -6.79 -4.67 11.75
N GLY A 103 -7.88 -4.58 10.98
CA GLY A 103 -9.21 -5.03 11.42
C GLY A 103 -9.49 -6.51 11.14
N GLY A 104 -8.59 -7.22 10.48
CA GLY A 104 -8.70 -8.66 10.23
C GLY A 104 -9.95 -9.05 9.44
N ARG A 105 -10.36 -8.23 8.46
CA ARG A 105 -11.62 -8.43 7.72
C ARG A 105 -11.52 -8.08 6.24
N ILE A 106 -12.44 -8.65 5.46
CA ILE A 106 -12.67 -8.27 4.05
C ILE A 106 -13.96 -7.47 3.98
N LEU A 107 -13.88 -6.32 3.34
CA LEU A 107 -14.99 -5.40 3.16
C LEU A 107 -15.33 -5.27 1.67
N ARG A 108 -16.59 -4.94 1.38
CA ARG A 108 -17.04 -4.51 0.06
C ARG A 108 -17.68 -3.14 0.16
N LEU A 109 -17.23 -2.21 -0.68
CA LEU A 109 -17.89 -0.92 -0.86
C LEU A 109 -19.09 -1.10 -1.79
N GLU A 110 -20.29 -0.94 -1.26
CA GLU A 110 -21.52 -0.98 -2.02
C GLU A 110 -21.72 0.30 -2.83
N ALA A 111 -22.52 0.22 -3.89
CA ALA A 111 -22.85 1.38 -4.73
C ALA A 111 -23.53 2.52 -3.95
N THR A 112 -24.15 2.22 -2.80
CA THR A 112 -24.73 3.20 -1.87
C THR A 112 -23.67 3.95 -1.05
N GLY A 113 -22.40 3.55 -1.11
CA GLY A 113 -21.32 4.03 -0.25
C GLY A 113 -21.20 3.28 1.08
N ALA A 114 -22.11 2.35 1.37
CA ALA A 114 -22.04 1.52 2.58
C ALA A 114 -20.95 0.45 2.47
N LEU A 115 -20.38 0.05 3.62
CA LEU A 115 -19.46 -1.09 3.71
C LEU A 115 -20.20 -2.34 4.16
N THR A 116 -20.10 -3.41 3.38
CA THR A 116 -20.54 -4.75 3.77
C THR A 116 -19.32 -5.56 4.21
N VAL A 117 -19.42 -6.24 5.36
CA VAL A 117 -18.38 -7.18 5.82
C VAL A 117 -18.61 -8.55 5.17
N LEU A 118 -17.60 -9.06 4.45
CA LEU A 118 -17.66 -10.36 3.79
C LEU A 118 -17.03 -11.49 4.62
N ALA A 119 -16.00 -11.16 5.39
CA ALA A 119 -15.32 -12.08 6.30
C ALA A 119 -14.64 -11.31 7.44
N THR A 120 -14.48 -11.96 8.58
CA THR A 120 -13.83 -11.42 9.80
C THR A 120 -12.94 -12.48 10.44
N GLY A 121 -12.13 -12.08 11.43
CA GLY A 121 -11.28 -13.00 12.18
C GLY A 121 -10.08 -13.50 11.38
N LEU A 122 -9.72 -12.79 10.31
CA LEU A 122 -8.54 -13.07 9.52
C LEU A 122 -7.32 -12.47 10.23
N ARG A 123 -6.21 -13.19 10.25
CA ARG A 123 -4.96 -12.68 10.84
C ARG A 123 -4.15 -11.96 9.77
N SER A 124 -4.02 -10.64 9.90
CA SER A 124 -3.26 -9.78 9.00
C SER A 124 -3.48 -10.10 7.51
N PRO A 125 -4.74 -10.14 7.03
CA PRO A 125 -4.99 -10.35 5.61
C PRO A 125 -4.33 -9.21 4.83
N ARG A 126 -3.67 -9.50 3.69
CA ARG A 126 -2.94 -8.48 2.92
C ARG A 126 -3.53 -8.25 1.54
N TRP A 127 -3.33 -9.16 0.60
CA TRP A 127 -3.90 -9.08 -0.76
C TRP A 127 -5.04 -10.06 -0.95
N LEU A 128 -5.98 -9.67 -1.83
CA LEU A 128 -7.04 -10.53 -2.31
C LEU A 128 -7.13 -10.50 -3.83
N ALA A 129 -7.61 -11.59 -4.43
CA ALA A 129 -7.95 -11.69 -5.85
C ALA A 129 -9.34 -12.33 -6.00
N VAL A 130 -10.04 -11.98 -7.07
CA VAL A 130 -11.40 -12.47 -7.36
C VAL A 130 -11.32 -13.48 -8.51
N ASN A 131 -11.88 -14.67 -8.29
CA ASN A 131 -12.03 -15.68 -9.33
C ASN A 131 -13.36 -15.49 -10.09
N LEU A 132 -13.47 -16.06 -11.30
CA LEU A 132 -14.65 -15.93 -12.16
C LEU A 132 -15.92 -16.55 -11.58
N ASP A 133 -15.80 -17.47 -10.63
CA ASP A 133 -16.93 -18.03 -9.87
C ASP A 133 -17.37 -17.14 -8.69
N GLY A 134 -16.75 -15.98 -8.51
CA GLY A 134 -16.99 -15.05 -7.41
C GLY A 134 -16.31 -15.43 -6.09
N SER A 135 -15.53 -16.51 -6.05
CA SER A 135 -14.70 -16.83 -4.88
C SER A 135 -13.50 -15.89 -4.77
N LEU A 136 -13.12 -15.58 -3.53
CA LEU A 136 -11.96 -14.75 -3.24
C LEU A 136 -10.79 -15.63 -2.82
N TYR A 137 -9.60 -15.34 -3.32
CA TYR A 137 -8.35 -15.85 -2.78
C TYR A 137 -7.71 -14.74 -1.94
N ILE A 138 -7.37 -15.05 -0.69
CA ILE A 138 -6.90 -14.05 0.28
C ILE A 138 -5.58 -14.55 0.86
N SER A 139 -4.54 -13.73 0.73
CA SER A 139 -3.31 -13.92 1.50
C SER A 139 -3.52 -13.42 2.92
N HIS A 140 -3.20 -14.27 3.90
CA HIS A 140 -3.23 -13.90 5.30
C HIS A 140 -2.12 -14.61 6.06
N HIS A 141 -1.91 -14.19 7.30
CA HIS A 141 -1.00 -14.90 8.18
C HIS A 141 -1.70 -16.14 8.77
N GLY A 142 -1.07 -17.30 8.62
CA GLY A 142 -1.46 -18.50 9.34
C GLY A 142 -1.11 -18.40 10.83
N PRO A 143 -1.45 -19.42 11.63
CA PRO A 143 -0.85 -19.57 12.96
C PRO A 143 0.68 -19.58 12.83
N PRO A 144 1.41 -19.12 13.87
CA PRO A 144 2.86 -19.26 13.86
C PRO A 144 3.17 -20.76 13.80
N PRO A 145 4.16 -21.21 13.02
CA PRO A 145 4.72 -22.53 13.23
C PRO A 145 5.25 -22.62 14.67
N ASP A 146 5.20 -23.82 15.27
CA ASP A 146 5.65 -24.02 16.65
C ASP A 146 7.08 -23.49 16.85
N GLY A 147 7.25 -22.49 17.71
CA GLY A 147 8.54 -21.89 18.06
C GLY A 147 9.07 -20.83 17.09
N LEU A 148 8.33 -20.44 16.05
CA LEU A 148 8.71 -19.40 15.09
C LEU A 148 8.00 -18.06 15.33
N ASP A 149 8.50 -16.99 14.70
CA ASP A 149 7.95 -15.64 14.80
C ASP A 149 6.45 -15.66 14.40
N PRO A 150 5.56 -15.02 15.18
CA PRO A 150 4.13 -14.94 14.88
C PRO A 150 3.77 -14.38 13.49
N THR A 151 4.72 -13.79 12.78
CA THR A 151 4.60 -13.28 11.42
C THR A 151 4.97 -14.29 10.31
N GLU A 152 5.48 -15.47 10.64
CA GLU A 152 5.99 -16.44 9.64
C GLU A 152 4.95 -17.40 9.09
N GLY A 153 3.82 -17.62 9.76
CA GLY A 153 2.72 -18.38 9.17
C GLY A 153 2.14 -17.59 8.00
N ARG A 154 2.23 -18.09 6.76
CA ARG A 154 1.56 -17.50 5.60
C ARG A 154 0.71 -18.53 4.88
N GLU A 155 -0.53 -18.16 4.63
CA GLU A 155 -1.54 -19.03 4.07
C GLU A 155 -2.32 -18.30 2.99
N ILE A 156 -2.87 -19.07 2.06
CA ILE A 156 -3.87 -18.60 1.12
C ILE A 156 -5.20 -19.21 1.53
N LEU A 157 -6.19 -18.35 1.78
CA LEU A 157 -7.58 -18.76 1.97
C LEU A 157 -8.32 -18.66 0.65
N ARG A 158 -9.31 -19.53 0.50
CA ARG A 158 -10.40 -19.36 -0.44
C ARG A 158 -11.69 -19.05 0.33
N LEU A 159 -12.35 -17.95 -0.01
CA LEU A 159 -13.68 -17.59 0.47
C LEU A 159 -14.69 -17.77 -0.65
N VAL A 160 -15.59 -18.75 -0.50
CA VAL A 160 -16.73 -18.93 -1.41
C VAL A 160 -17.91 -18.09 -0.90
N PRO A 161 -18.68 -17.42 -1.76
CA PRO A 161 -19.85 -16.64 -1.34
C PRO A 161 -20.79 -17.44 -0.42
N GLY A 162 -21.13 -16.87 0.73
CA GLY A 162 -22.01 -17.49 1.72
C GLY A 162 -21.39 -18.65 2.50
N LYS A 163 -20.07 -18.87 2.42
CA LYS A 163 -19.34 -19.89 3.17
C LYS A 163 -18.25 -19.25 4.04
N SER A 164 -17.72 -20.01 5.00
CA SER A 164 -16.53 -19.62 5.75
C SER A 164 -15.26 -19.76 4.88
N PRO A 165 -14.21 -18.95 5.11
CA PRO A 165 -12.92 -19.12 4.45
C PRO A 165 -12.30 -20.49 4.76
N THR A 166 -11.62 -21.08 3.77
CA THR A 166 -10.87 -22.34 3.91
C THR A 166 -9.43 -22.17 3.46
N VAL A 167 -8.47 -22.75 4.17
CA VAL A 167 -7.06 -22.77 3.75
C VAL A 167 -6.91 -23.64 2.51
N VAL A 168 -6.28 -23.09 1.47
CA VAL A 168 -5.99 -23.78 0.20
C VAL A 168 -4.49 -23.86 -0.11
N ALA A 169 -3.66 -23.07 0.59
CA ALA A 169 -2.20 -23.22 0.58
C ALA A 169 -1.61 -22.80 1.93
N THR A 170 -0.56 -23.50 2.36
CA THR A 170 0.17 -23.28 3.62
C THR A 170 1.65 -23.60 3.41
N GLY A 171 2.48 -23.46 4.46
CA GLY A 171 3.92 -23.69 4.39
C GLY A 171 4.68 -22.68 3.54
N LEU A 172 4.08 -21.51 3.28
CA LEU A 172 4.68 -20.44 2.50
C LEU A 172 5.62 -19.64 3.41
N SER A 173 6.92 -19.68 3.13
CA SER A 173 7.93 -18.90 3.84
C SER A 173 8.55 -17.85 2.93
N ARG A 174 9.23 -16.87 3.53
CA ARG A 174 10.09 -15.95 2.77
C ARG A 174 11.29 -16.77 2.27
N LEU A 175 11.56 -16.71 0.97
CA LEU A 175 12.84 -17.18 0.44
C LEU A 175 13.88 -16.11 0.84
N GLU A 176 14.85 -16.51 1.66
CA GLU A 176 16.03 -15.69 1.97
C GLU A 176 17.01 -15.63 0.80
#